data_AF-A0A0L0KCX3-F1
#
_entry.id   AF-A0A0L0KCX3-F1
#
_cell.length_a   1.000
_cell.length_b   1.000
_cell.length_c   1.000
_cell.angle_alpha   90.00
_cell.angle_beta   90.00
_cell.angle_gamma   90.00
#
_symmetry.space_group_name_H-M   'P 1'
#
loop_
_entity.id
_entity.type
_entity.pdbx_description
1 polymer ?
#
loop_
_entity_poly.entity_id
_entity_poly.type
_entity_poly.pdbx_seq_one_letter_code
_entity_poly.pdbx_strand_id
1 'polypeptide(L)' 'MYGKISASPDEEPTFTRRWGPTIQLPRSKHINQEPSWRTGLTTLTYTPPEHGEISILLSEGDAENVKKLLGTET' A
#
# COMPACT_ATOMS: atom_id res chain seq x y z
N MET A 1 -10.98 5.20 7.94
CA MET A 1 -11.56 3.93 7.46
C MET A 1 -10.43 2.91 7.46
N TYR A 2 -10.58 1.79 8.16
CA TYR A 2 -9.53 0.79 8.29
C TYR A 2 -9.85 -0.42 7.39
N GLY A 3 -8.83 -1.04 6.83
CA GLY A 3 -8.94 -2.24 6.02
C GLY A 3 -7.76 -3.16 6.28
N LYS A 4 -7.80 -4.37 5.72
CA LYS A 4 -6.73 -5.35 5.86
C LYS A 4 -5.96 -5.43 4.55
N ILE A 5 -4.64 -5.34 4.63
CA ILE A 5 -3.75 -5.75 3.54
C ILE A 5 -3.42 -7.23 3.77
N SER A 6 -3.62 -8.04 2.74
CA SER A 6 -3.23 -9.46 2.74
C SER A 6 -2.24 -9.67 1.59
N ALA A 7 -1.19 -10.42 1.84
CA ALA A 7 -0.22 -10.79 0.81
C ALA A 7 0.16 -12.25 0.96
N SER A 8 -0.02 -12.98 -0.14
CA SER A 8 0.51 -14.34 -0.30
C SER A 8 1.88 -14.24 -1.00
N PRO A 9 2.82 -15.16 -0.75
CA PRO A 9 4.14 -15.15 -1.39
C PRO A 9 4.06 -15.16 -2.93
N ASP A 10 3.07 -15.89 -3.47
CA ASP A 10 2.92 -16.13 -4.91
C ASP A 10 1.86 -15.26 -5.59
N GLU A 11 1.23 -14.35 -4.84
CA GLU A 11 0.15 -13.49 -5.35
C GLU A 11 0.46 -12.01 -5.15
N GLU A 12 -0.31 -11.16 -5.84
CA GLU A 12 -0.29 -9.73 -5.59
C GLU A 12 -0.96 -9.40 -4.25
N PRO A 13 -0.39 -8.48 -3.46
CA PRO A 13 -1.05 -7.99 -2.27
C PRO A 13 -2.42 -7.41 -2.59
N THR A 14 -3.36 -7.59 -1.67
CA THR A 14 -4.72 -7.05 -1.80
C THR A 14 -5.10 -6.26 -0.58
N PHE A 15 -5.87 -5.20 -0.80
CA PHE A 15 -6.48 -4.41 0.25
C PHE A 15 -7.99 -4.64 0.26
N THR A 16 -8.51 -5.09 1.40
CA THR A 16 -9.94 -5.37 1.58
C THR A 16 -10.52 -4.51 2.70
N ARG A 17 -11.63 -3.84 2.41
CA ARG A 17 -12.45 -3.13 3.40
C ARG A 17 -13.55 -4.07 3.90
N ARG A 18 -14.04 -3.86 5.13
CA ARG A 18 -15.08 -4.73 5.74
C ARG A 18 -16.35 -4.92 4.88
N TRP A 19 -16.73 -3.91 4.11
CA TRP A 19 -17.94 -3.91 3.27
C TRP A 19 -17.67 -3.38 1.86
N GLY A 20 -16.43 -3.50 1.37
CA GLY A 20 -16.02 -2.94 0.08
C GLY A 20 -15.38 -3.99 -0.82
N PRO A 21 -15.20 -3.66 -2.11
CA PRO A 21 -14.49 -4.54 -3.02
C PRO A 21 -13.03 -4.68 -2.57
N THR A 22 -12.46 -5.84 -2.90
CA THR A 22 -11.02 -6.06 -2.80
C THR A 22 -10.31 -5.28 -3.90
N ILE A 23 -9.28 -4.53 -3.51
CA ILE A 23 -8.44 -3.73 -4.42
C ILE A 23 -7.08 -4.42 -4.51
N GLN A 24 -6.61 -4.67 -5.73
CA GLN A 24 -5.24 -5.14 -5.95
C GLN A 24 -4.25 -4.02 -5.65
N LEU A 25 -3.19 -4.37 -4.95
CA LEU A 25 -2.05 -3.50 -4.69
C LEU A 25 -0.82 -4.11 -5.39
N PRO A 26 -0.71 -3.92 -6.71
CA PRO A 26 0.43 -4.42 -7.46
C PRO A 26 1.73 -3.87 -6.91
N ARG A 27 2.81 -4.65 -7.03
CA ARG A 27 4.13 -4.26 -6.52
C ARG A 27 4.78 -3.21 -7.42
N SER A 28 5.65 -2.38 -6.85
CA SER A 28 6.39 -1.35 -7.59
C SER A 28 7.82 -1.21 -7.08
N LYS A 29 8.75 -0.87 -7.98
CA LYS A 29 10.14 -0.53 -7.65
C LYS A 29 10.27 0.81 -6.94
N HIS A 30 9.35 1.74 -7.22
CA HIS A 30 9.41 3.10 -6.73
C HIS A 30 8.17 3.39 -5.91
N ILE A 31 8.36 3.49 -4.59
CA ILE A 31 7.30 3.83 -3.62
C ILE A 31 7.79 5.00 -2.78
N ASN A 32 7.10 6.12 -2.91
CA ASN A 32 7.33 7.31 -2.12
C ASN A 32 6.54 7.21 -0.82
N GLN A 33 7.13 7.71 0.26
CA GLN A 33 6.52 7.77 1.58
C GLN A 33 6.62 9.19 2.10
N GLU A 34 5.48 9.79 2.39
CA GLU A 34 5.40 11.17 2.85
C GLU A 34 4.52 11.27 4.09
N PRO A 35 4.84 12.16 5.04
CA PRO A 35 3.96 12.46 6.17
C PRO A 35 2.57 12.88 5.68
N SER A 36 1.52 12.43 6.35
CA SER A 36 0.18 12.93 6.08
C SER A 36 -0.06 14.27 6.77
N TRP A 37 -1.07 15.02 6.30
CA TRP A 37 -1.60 16.17 7.02
C TRP A 37 -2.22 15.81 8.38
N ARG A 38 -2.52 14.52 8.60
CA ARG A 38 -2.98 13.98 9.89
C ARG A 38 -1.79 13.40 10.65
N THR A 39 -1.60 13.88 11.89
CA THR A 39 -0.60 13.36 12.81
C THR A 39 -0.76 11.85 13.03
N GLY A 40 0.36 11.11 13.02
CA GLY A 40 0.39 9.66 13.23
C GLY A 40 0.05 8.84 11.98
N LEU A 41 -0.17 9.49 10.83
CA LEU A 41 -0.42 8.84 9.55
C LEU A 41 0.63 9.24 8.52
N THR A 42 0.91 8.32 7.60
CA THR A 42 1.74 8.57 6.42
C THR A 42 0.99 8.15 5.17
N THR A 43 1.35 8.76 4.04
CA THR A 43 0.86 8.38 2.73
C THR A 43 1.97 7.67 1.96
N LEU A 44 1.68 6.49 1.40
CA LEU A 44 2.50 5.88 0.36
C LEU A 44 1.91 6.21 -1.01
N THR A 45 2.75 6.66 -1.93
CA THR A 45 2.36 6.94 -3.32
C THR A 45 3.28 6.23 -4.30
N TYR A 46 2.69 5.58 -5.30
CA TYR A 46 3.44 4.87 -6.34
C TYR A 46 2.60 4.62 -7.58
N THR A 47 3.29 4.40 -8.70
CA THR A 47 2.65 4.12 -10.00
C THR A 47 3.18 2.78 -10.51
N PRO A 48 2.47 1.68 -10.23
CA PRO A 48 2.78 0.39 -10.81
C PRO A 48 2.51 0.40 -12.33
N PRO A 49 3.20 -0.45 -13.12
CA PRO A 49 2.87 -0.64 -14.52
C PRO A 49 1.39 -0.98 -14.68
N GLU A 50 0.72 -0.39 -15.67
CA GLU A 50 -0.69 -0.69 -16.04
C GLU A 50 -1.77 -0.24 -15.04
N HIS A 51 -1.44 0.32 -13.88
CA HIS A 51 -2.43 0.54 -12.79
C HIS A 51 -2.64 2.01 -12.33
N GLY A 52 -2.04 3.00 -13.01
CA GLY A 52 -2.19 4.41 -12.63
C GLY A 52 -1.59 4.72 -11.26
N GLU A 53 -1.72 5.96 -10.78
CA GLU A 53 -1.19 6.33 -9.45
C GLU A 53 -2.05 5.73 -8.33
N ILE A 54 -1.39 5.07 -7.38
CA ILE A 54 -1.98 4.52 -6.16
C ILE A 54 -1.49 5.34 -4.97
N SER A 55 -2.44 5.77 -4.12
CA SER A 55 -2.16 6.47 -2.86
C SER A 55 -2.80 5.72 -1.69
N ILE A 56 -1.99 5.36 -0.70
CA ILE A 56 -2.42 4.59 0.47
C ILE A 56 -2.10 5.37 1.74
N LEU A 57 -3.14 5.69 2.53
CA LEU A 57 -2.99 6.31 3.84
C LEU A 57 -2.90 5.23 4.92
N LEU A 58 -1.81 5.24 5.69
CA LEU A 58 -1.46 4.22 6.67
C LEU A 58 -1.09 4.86 8.02
N SER A 59 -1.05 4.04 9.08
CA SER A 59 -0.36 4.46 10.30
C SER A 59 1.15 4.56 10.05
N GLU A 60 1.84 5.45 10.76
CA GLU A 60 3.31 5.56 10.66
C GLU A 60 4.02 4.24 11.01
N GLY A 61 3.49 3.49 11.99
CA GLY A 61 4.07 2.20 12.41
C GLY A 61 3.95 1.09 11.36
N ASP A 62 2.92 1.14 10.51
CA ASP A 62 2.70 0.14 9.46
C ASP A 62 3.39 0.50 8.13
N ALA A 63 3.74 1.78 7.95
CA ALA A 63 4.24 2.34 6.71
C ALA A 63 5.41 1.57 6.11
N GLU A 64 6.47 1.36 6.90
CA GLU A 64 7.68 0.69 6.44
C GLU A 64 7.43 -0.77 6.07
N ASN A 65 6.57 -1.46 6.84
CA ASN A 65 6.23 -2.85 6.57
C ASN A 65 5.42 -2.99 5.28
N VAL A 66 4.45 -2.11 5.06
CA VAL A 66 3.64 -2.09 3.83
C VAL A 66 4.50 -1.66 2.63
N LYS A 67 5.41 -0.70 2.79
CA LYS A 67 6.34 -0.29 1.74
C LYS A 67 7.24 -1.45 1.29
N LYS A 68 7.79 -2.22 2.23
CA LYS A 68 8.57 -3.44 1.91
C LYS A 68 7.74 -4.49 1.20
N LEU A 69 6.51 -4.73 1.68
CA LEU A 69 5.59 -5.70 1.09
C LEU A 69 5.26 -5.38 -0.38
N LEU A 70 5.05 -4.09 -0.68
CA LEU A 70 4.71 -3.59 -2.00
C LEU A 70 5.95 -3.36 -2.88
N GLY A 71 7.13 -3.30 -2.28
CA GLY A 71 8.39 -3.22 -2.98
C GLY A 71 8.69 -4.51 -3.74
N THR A 72 9.16 -4.39 -4.98
CA THR A 72 9.88 -5.50 -5.61
C THR A 72 11.32 -5.45 -5.13
N GLU A 73 11.65 -6.18 -4.05
CA GLU A 73 13.06 -6.44 -3.74
C GLU A 73 13.71 -7.14 -4.94
N THR A 74 14.91 -6.69 -5.31
CA THR A 74 15.72 -7.28 -6.38
C THR A 74 16.66 -8.30 -5.77
#